data_AF-A0A9D8FU17-F1
#
_entry.id   AF-A0A9D8FU17-F1
#
_cell.length_a   1.000
_cell.length_b   1.000
_cell.length_c   1.000
_cell.angle_alpha   90.00
_cell.angle_beta   90.00
_cell.angle_gamma   90.00
#
_symmetry.space_group_name_H-M   'P 1'
#
loop_
_entity.id
_entity.type
_entity.pdbx_description
1 polymer ?
#
loop_
_entity_poly.entity_id
_entity_poly.type
_entity_poly.pdbx_seq_one_letter_code
_entity_poly.pdbx_strand_id
1 'polypeptide(L)'
;MMSHSSEQYVDRHSRPSDLRITDLRIVNLVKLPMHCSILRIDTNQGISGFGEVRDGASKTYALMLKSRILGENPCAVDKVFRKIKQFGYHGRQAGGVCGVEMALM
;
A
#
# COMPACT_ATOMS: atom_id res chain seq x y z
N MET A 1 23.11 14.36 -2.10
CA MET A 1 22.14 14.85 -3.11
C MET A 1 20.78 14.95 -2.44
N MET A 2 20.37 16.14 -2.01
CA MET A 2 19.06 16.34 -1.37
C MET A 2 17.97 16.07 -2.41
N SER A 3 17.19 15.01 -2.22
CA SER A 3 16.03 14.74 -3.07
C SER A 3 14.97 15.79 -2.77
N HIS A 4 14.75 16.72 -3.71
CA HIS A 4 13.61 17.63 -3.64
C HIS A 4 12.31 16.84 -3.79
N SER A 5 11.57 16.71 -2.70
CA SER A 5 10.24 16.09 -2.66
C SER A 5 9.19 17.14 -3.03
N SER A 6 8.32 16.83 -4.01
CA SER A 6 7.24 17.71 -4.49
C SER A 6 6.30 18.21 -3.39
N GLU A 7 6.21 17.52 -2.25
CA GLU A 7 5.45 17.92 -1.06
C GLU A 7 6.00 19.17 -0.32
N GLN A 8 7.13 19.74 -0.74
CA GLN A 8 7.69 20.95 -0.12
C GLN A 8 6.94 22.24 -0.51
N TYR A 9 6.23 22.25 -1.63
CA TYR A 9 5.55 23.44 -2.18
C TYR A 9 4.03 23.39 -2.07
N VAL A 10 3.48 22.46 -1.28
CA VAL A 10 2.03 22.25 -1.12
C VAL A 10 1.60 22.64 0.30
N ASP A 11 0.50 23.37 0.41
CA ASP A 11 -0.13 23.72 1.69
C ASP A 11 -0.53 22.43 2.44
N ARG A 12 -0.11 22.31 3.70
CA ARG A 12 -0.33 21.13 4.54
C ARG A 12 -1.52 21.29 5.49
N HIS A 13 -2.19 22.44 5.51
CA HIS A 13 -3.33 22.68 6.39
C HIS A 13 -4.50 21.71 6.15
N SER A 14 -4.59 21.10 4.97
CA SER A 14 -5.60 20.09 4.63
C SER A 14 -5.20 18.64 4.97
N ARG A 15 -3.95 18.37 5.38
CA ARG A 15 -3.53 17.01 5.74
C ARG A 15 -4.14 16.63 7.09
N PRO A 16 -4.88 15.52 7.21
CA PRO A 16 -5.34 15.06 8.51
C PRO A 16 -4.12 14.68 9.34
N SER A 17 -3.91 15.42 10.44
CA SER A 17 -2.64 15.45 11.18
C SER A 17 -2.31 14.15 11.91
N ASP A 18 -3.31 13.33 12.23
CA ASP A 18 -3.14 12.03 12.89
C ASP A 18 -3.52 10.84 11.98
N LEU A 19 -3.86 11.06 10.70
CA LEU A 19 -4.25 9.95 9.82
C LEU A 19 -3.06 9.01 9.59
N ARG A 20 -3.23 7.75 9.97
CA ARG A 20 -2.20 6.72 9.88
C ARG A 20 -2.80 5.36 9.56
N ILE A 21 -2.00 4.56 8.85
CA ILE A 21 -2.31 3.16 8.55
C ILE A 21 -2.26 2.36 9.86
N THR A 22 -3.35 1.66 10.16
CA THR A 22 -3.50 0.82 11.36
C THR A 22 -3.45 -0.67 11.02
N ASP A 23 -3.82 -1.05 9.80
CA ASP A 23 -3.82 -2.45 9.40
C ASP A 23 -3.62 -2.66 7.90
N LEU A 24 -3.15 -3.85 7.55
CA LEU A 24 -3.16 -4.41 6.20
C LEU A 24 -3.63 -5.85 6.32
N ARG A 25 -4.70 -6.17 5.60
CA ARG A 25 -5.35 -7.49 5.59
C ARG A 25 -5.49 -7.97 4.16
N ILE A 26 -5.54 -9.29 3.99
CA ILE A 26 -5.73 -9.91 2.69
C ILE A 26 -6.86 -10.94 2.79
N VAL A 27 -7.74 -10.95 1.79
CA VAL A 27 -8.73 -12.00 1.58
C VAL A 27 -8.47 -12.66 0.23
N ASN A 28 -8.52 -13.99 0.22
CA ASN A 28 -8.45 -14.76 -1.02
C ASN A 28 -9.86 -14.99 -1.53
N LEU A 29 -10.08 -14.70 -2.80
CA LEU A 29 -11.33 -15.03 -3.47
C LEU A 29 -11.31 -16.51 -3.88
N VAL A 30 -12.44 -17.19 -3.68
CA VAL A 30 -12.62 -18.61 -4.04
C VAL A 30 -13.52 -18.72 -5.26
N LYS A 31 -13.42 -19.83 -6.00
CA LYS A 31 -14.21 -20.11 -7.22
C LYS A 31 -13.94 -19.16 -8.38
N LEU A 32 -12.74 -18.56 -8.43
CA LEU A 32 -12.25 -17.77 -9.57
C LEU A 32 -11.25 -18.59 -10.39
N PRO A 33 -11.10 -18.29 -11.70
CA PRO A 33 -10.20 -19.04 -12.59
C PRO A 33 -8.72 -18.88 -12.21
N MET A 34 -8.35 -17.85 -11.44
CA MET A 34 -7.01 -17.62 -10.93
C MET A 34 -7.02 -17.26 -9.44
N HIS A 35 -5.85 -17.33 -8.81
CA HIS A 35 -5.65 -16.85 -7.45
C HIS A 35 -5.71 -15.31 -7.42
N CYS A 36 -6.89 -14.78 -7.09
CA CYS A 36 -7.11 -13.35 -6.87
C CYS A 36 -7.17 -13.08 -5.36
N SER A 37 -6.26 -12.24 -4.86
CA SER A 37 -6.22 -11.86 -3.45
C SER A 37 -6.42 -10.36 -3.31
N ILE A 38 -7.46 -9.95 -2.60
CA ILE A 38 -7.76 -8.54 -2.32
C ILE A 38 -7.04 -8.12 -1.05
N LEU A 39 -6.30 -7.03 -1.14
CA LEU A 39 -5.63 -6.36 -0.04
C LEU A 39 -6.48 -5.17 0.41
N ARG A 40 -6.63 -5.01 1.72
CA ARG A 40 -7.31 -3.89 2.36
C ARG A 40 -6.35 -3.21 3.33
N ILE A 41 -6.24 -1.90 3.23
CA ILE A 41 -5.52 -1.05 4.19
C ILE A 41 -6.55 -0.30 5.01
N ASP A 42 -6.40 -0.31 6.32
CA ASP A 42 -7.26 0.41 7.25
C ASP A 42 -6.49 1.54 7.94
N THR A 43 -7.22 2.58 8.34
CA THR A 43 -6.67 3.75 9.02
C THR A 43 -7.32 3.96 10.39
N ASN A 44 -6.71 4.79 11.23
CA ASN A 44 -7.25 5.17 12.54
C ASN A 44 -8.50 6.08 12.49
N GLN A 45 -8.90 6.53 11.30
CA GLN A 45 -10.09 7.37 11.10
C GLN A 45 -11.23 6.63 10.37
N GLY A 46 -11.15 5.29 10.30
CA GLY A 46 -12.22 4.46 9.71
C GLY A 46 -12.26 4.45 8.19
N ILE A 47 -11.25 5.04 7.52
CA ILE A 47 -11.09 4.99 6.06
C ILE A 47 -10.37 3.69 5.69
N SER A 48 -10.84 3.05 4.63
CA SER A 48 -10.23 1.85 4.08
C SER A 48 -9.95 2.02 2.59
N GLY A 49 -8.74 1.65 2.18
CA GLY A 49 -8.35 1.55 0.77
C GLY A 49 -8.20 0.10 0.33
N PHE A 50 -8.43 -0.16 -0.95
CA PHE A 50 -8.41 -1.52 -1.51
C PHE A 50 -7.46 -1.60 -2.69
N GLY A 51 -6.74 -2.72 -2.76
CA GLY A 51 -5.93 -3.08 -3.91
C GLY A 51 -5.96 -4.58 -4.13
N GLU A 52 -5.33 -5.04 -5.19
CA GLU A 52 -5.27 -6.45 -5.54
C GLU A 52 -3.81 -6.91 -5.63
N VAL A 53 -3.53 -8.09 -5.05
CA VAL A 53 -2.28 -8.80 -5.26
C VAL A 53 -2.43 -9.59 -6.55
N ARG A 54 -1.92 -9.00 -7.65
CA ARG A 54 -1.93 -9.51 -9.04
C ARG A 54 -2.05 -11.03 -9.14
N ASP A 55 -2.88 -11.51 -10.06
CA ASP A 55 -3.08 -12.94 -10.37
C ASP A 55 -1.84 -13.85 -10.22
N GLY A 56 -1.94 -14.76 -9.25
CA GLY A 56 -0.91 -15.75 -8.94
C GLY A 56 0.30 -15.21 -8.17
N ALA A 57 0.30 -13.94 -7.75
CA ALA A 57 1.31 -13.40 -6.86
C ALA A 57 1.10 -13.87 -5.41
N SER A 58 2.20 -13.88 -4.64
CA SER A 58 2.19 -14.41 -3.28
C SER A 58 1.50 -13.45 -2.31
N LYS A 59 0.37 -13.86 -1.73
CA LYS A 59 -0.28 -13.14 -0.63
C LYS A 59 0.64 -12.98 0.59
N THR A 60 1.48 -13.98 0.86
CA THR A 60 2.41 -13.96 2.00
C THR A 60 3.42 -12.84 1.82
N TYR A 61 3.91 -12.67 0.59
CA TYR A 61 4.83 -11.59 0.27
C TYR A 61 4.19 -10.21 0.41
N ALA A 62 2.93 -10.05 -0.02
CA ALA A 62 2.17 -8.83 0.21
C ALA A 62 1.93 -8.56 1.71
N LEU A 63 1.64 -9.58 2.52
CA LEU A 63 1.50 -9.44 3.98
C LEU A 63 2.82 -9.02 4.66
N MET A 64 3.98 -9.41 4.13
CA MET A 64 5.27 -8.96 4.67
C MET A 64 5.44 -7.44 4.56
N LEU A 65 4.75 -6.77 3.63
CA LEU A 65 4.79 -5.31 3.49
C LEU A 65 4.09 -4.58 4.64
N LYS A 66 3.19 -5.25 5.37
CA LYS A 66 2.45 -4.67 6.50
C LYS A 66 3.37 -3.97 7.51
N SER A 67 4.41 -4.67 7.97
CA SER A 67 5.36 -4.13 8.96
C SER A 67 6.13 -2.90 8.46
N ARG A 68 6.16 -2.67 7.14
CA ARG A 68 6.84 -1.54 6.52
C ARG A 68 5.95 -0.31 6.43
N ILE A 69 4.62 -0.45 6.44
CA ILE A 69 3.69 0.66 6.21
C ILE A 69 2.84 1.05 7.42
N LEU A 70 2.76 0.18 8.45
CA LEU A 70 2.03 0.51 9.68
C LEU A 70 2.53 1.84 10.29
N GLY A 71 1.59 2.69 10.69
CA GLY A 71 1.86 4.01 11.27
C GLY A 71 2.21 5.10 10.26
N GLU A 72 2.45 4.77 8.99
CA GLU A 72 2.67 5.78 7.96
C GLU A 72 1.36 6.53 7.64
N ASN A 73 1.50 7.80 7.26
CA ASN A 73 0.37 8.57 6.75
C ASN A 73 0.03 8.07 5.33
N PRO A 74 -1.20 7.59 5.08
CA PRO A 74 -1.57 7.00 3.79
C PRO A 74 -1.55 8.02 2.63
N CYS A 75 -1.67 9.32 2.91
CA CYS A 75 -1.59 10.37 1.90
C CYS A 75 -0.14 10.67 1.47
N ALA A 76 0.87 10.14 2.15
CA ALA A 76 2.29 10.28 1.76
C ALA A 76 2.68 9.17 0.77
N VAL A 77 1.94 9.05 -0.34
CA VAL A 77 1.99 7.89 -1.26
C VAL A 77 3.41 7.66 -1.80
N ASP A 78 4.11 8.69 -2.29
CA ASP A 78 5.48 8.56 -2.82
C ASP A 78 6.47 8.07 -1.75
N LYS A 79 6.35 8.57 -0.51
CA LYS A 79 7.19 8.13 0.62
C LYS A 79 6.97 6.65 0.91
N VAL A 80 5.69 6.24 1.03
CA VAL A 80 5.33 4.85 1.32
C VAL A 80 5.77 3.94 0.17
N PHE A 81 5.49 4.33 -1.07
CA PHE A 81 5.88 3.58 -2.26
C PHE A 81 7.39 3.38 -2.35
N ARG A 82 8.21 4.45 -2.19
CA ARG A 82 9.68 4.33 -2.21
C ARG A 82 10.21 3.40 -1.13
N LYS A 83 9.59 3.37 0.04
CA LYS A 83 9.95 2.47 1.15
C LYS A 83 9.76 1.00 0.75
N ILE A 84 8.67 0.68 0.06
CA ILE A 84 8.31 -0.70 -0.32
C ILE A 84 8.80 -1.11 -1.71
N LYS A 85 9.18 -0.16 -2.58
CA LYS A 85 9.57 -0.39 -3.98
C LYS A 85 10.69 -1.43 -4.11
N GLN A 86 11.63 -1.47 -3.17
CA GLN A 86 12.73 -2.44 -3.14
C GLN A 86 12.27 -3.90 -3.02
N PHE A 87 11.05 -4.12 -2.54
CA PHE A 87 10.42 -5.44 -2.49
C PHE A 87 9.67 -5.77 -3.78
N GLY A 88 9.58 -4.85 -4.75
CA GLY A 88 8.99 -5.10 -6.06
C GLY A 88 10.02 -5.58 -7.08
N TYR A 89 9.58 -6.39 -8.04
CA TYR A 89 10.35 -6.77 -9.22
C TYR A 89 9.39 -7.13 -10.37
N HIS A 90 9.88 -7.69 -11.46
CA HIS A 90 9.08 -7.92 -12.66
C HIS A 90 7.88 -8.87 -12.43
N GLY A 91 6.76 -8.57 -13.09
CA GLY A 91 5.62 -9.48 -13.15
C GLY A 91 4.94 -9.72 -11.79
N ARG A 92 4.85 -11.00 -11.37
CA ARG A 92 4.10 -11.38 -10.16
C ARG A 92 4.78 -10.92 -8.86
N GLN A 93 6.09 -10.68 -8.89
CA GLN A 93 6.81 -10.18 -7.71
C GLN A 93 6.41 -8.75 -7.34
N ALA A 94 6.01 -7.91 -8.30
CA ALA A 94 5.47 -6.57 -8.03
C ALA A 94 4.05 -6.56 -7.44
N GLY A 95 3.30 -7.68 -7.52
CA GLY A 95 1.87 -7.69 -7.21
C GLY A 95 1.51 -7.14 -5.83
N GLY A 96 2.31 -7.46 -4.81
CA GLY A 96 2.11 -6.93 -3.46
C GLY A 96 2.39 -5.42 -3.35
N VAL A 97 3.45 -4.93 -4.00
CA VAL A 97 3.83 -3.51 -3.98
C VAL A 97 2.79 -2.66 -4.71
N CYS A 98 2.38 -3.08 -5.91
CA CYS A 98 1.33 -2.40 -6.66
C CYS A 98 -0.02 -2.45 -5.95
N GLY A 99 -0.37 -3.58 -5.32
CA GLY A 99 -1.60 -3.69 -4.54
C GLY A 99 -1.65 -2.72 -3.35
N VAL A 100 -0.51 -2.48 -2.69
CA VAL A 100 -0.41 -1.45 -1.64
C VAL A 100 -0.54 -0.05 -2.23
N GLU A 101 0.15 0.25 -3.34
CA GLU A 101 0.07 1.56 -4.00
C GLU A 101 -1.36 1.90 -4.43
N MET A 102 -2.07 0.95 -5.05
CA MET A 102 -3.47 1.11 -5.45
C MET A 102 -4.40 1.33 -4.26
N ALA A 103 -4.11 0.71 -3.12
CA ALA A 103 -4.90 0.91 -1.90
C ALA A 103 -4.67 2.28 -1.24
N LEU A 104 -3.69 3.08 -1.68
CA LEU A 104 -3.37 4.40 -1.12
C LEU A 104 -3.77 5.57 -2.03
N MET A 105 -4.18 5.32 -3.27
CA MET A 105 -4.73 6.31 -4.21
C MET A 105 -6.23 6.53 -3.98
#